data_AF-A0AAE1DNM7-F1
#
_entry.id   AF-A0AAE1DNM7-F1
#
_cell.length_a   1.000
_cell.length_b   1.000
_cell.length_c   1.000
_cell.angle_alpha   90.00
_cell.angle_beta   90.00
_cell.angle_gamma   90.00
#
_symmetry.space_group_name_H-M   'P 1'
#
loop_
_entity.id
_entity.type
_entity.pdbx_description
1 polymer ?
#
loop_
_entity_poly.entity_id
_entity_poly.type
_entity_poly.pdbx_seq_one_letter_code
_entity_poly.pdbx_strand_id
1 'polypeptide(L)'
;MNVFSPRLKLIDLLVAVTLEDIDRRTANHLTGCVYLWGVAPTINQITGVCSSTVTSPQSAQDGLEETMVRIEMEDWSGKRYLATYDHFRVDGARENFTLHISGYSGDAGDSMNSVWENHDGMPFSTKDRDNDGRYYDSCAAQYHGAWWFNNCFEAHLNGKYYTKGFHKDYFQRDGIQWNTIHMYSSLKGVQMMVKPAKSA
;
A
#
# COMPACT_ATOMS: atom_id res chain seq x y z
N MET A 1 -1.90 19.13 39.71
CA MET A 1 -2.39 18.20 38.67
C MET A 1 -1.18 17.71 37.89
N ASN A 2 -0.76 16.49 38.21
CA ASN A 2 0.15 15.62 37.45
C ASN A 2 -0.40 15.36 36.02
N VAL A 3 0.32 15.07 34.94
CA VAL A 3 1.75 14.81 34.64
C VAL A 3 1.95 14.98 33.11
N PHE A 4 3.17 15.39 32.74
CA PHE A 4 3.89 15.24 31.46
C PHE A 4 3.40 14.18 30.45
N SER A 5 3.48 14.47 29.14
CA SER A 5 4.69 14.15 28.34
C SER A 5 4.55 14.58 26.85
N PRO A 6 5.62 15.09 26.22
CA PRO A 6 5.65 15.58 24.84
C PRO A 6 6.28 14.59 23.85
N ARG A 7 6.17 14.93 22.55
CA ARG A 7 6.88 14.37 21.38
C ARG A 7 6.43 12.99 20.86
N LEU A 8 5.91 12.99 19.63
CA LEU A 8 6.44 12.14 18.57
C LEU A 8 6.60 12.98 17.31
N LYS A 9 7.86 13.17 16.92
CA LYS A 9 8.31 13.57 15.60
C LYS A 9 8.50 12.28 14.77
N LEU A 10 8.53 12.45 13.45
CA LEU A 10 8.98 11.53 12.40
C LEU A 10 7.97 10.51 11.85
N ILE A 11 7.68 10.71 10.56
CA ILE A 11 7.34 9.72 9.53
C ILE A 11 5.95 9.10 9.69
N ASP A 12 4.94 9.89 9.35
CA ASP A 12 3.73 9.36 8.72
C ASP A 12 4.03 9.22 7.22
N LEU A 13 4.65 8.10 6.83
CA LEU A 13 4.68 7.69 5.42
C LEU A 13 3.26 7.22 5.09
N LEU A 14 2.37 8.18 4.83
CA LEU A 14 1.09 7.90 4.20
C LEU A 14 1.44 7.29 2.85
N VAL A 15 1.19 6.00 2.67
CA VAL A 15 1.21 5.39 1.33
C VAL A 15 -0.05 5.87 0.63
N ALA A 16 -0.05 7.15 0.25
CA ALA A 16 -0.80 7.59 -0.89
C ALA A 16 -0.02 7.05 -2.08
N VAL A 17 -0.49 5.95 -2.66
CA VAL A 17 -0.10 5.60 -4.03
C VAL A 17 -0.74 6.67 -4.92
N THR A 18 -0.16 7.87 -4.94
CA THR A 18 -0.43 8.87 -5.98
C THR A 18 0.49 8.50 -7.13
N LEU A 19 -0.13 7.99 -8.19
CA LEU A 19 0.44 7.75 -9.51
C LEU A 19 0.94 9.06 -10.15
N GLU A 20 2.06 9.61 -9.69
CA GLU A 20 2.72 10.73 -10.37
C GLU A 20 4.08 10.36 -10.99
N ASP A 21 4.59 9.14 -10.82
CA ASP A 21 5.82 8.69 -11.51
C ASP A 21 5.56 8.13 -12.93
N ILE A 22 4.59 8.67 -13.65
CA ILE A 22 4.50 8.52 -15.11
C ILE A 22 5.04 9.80 -15.74
N ASP A 23 6.37 9.91 -15.84
CA ASP A 23 6.95 10.65 -16.95
C ASP A 23 8.04 9.83 -17.67
N ARG A 24 7.82 9.70 -18.97
CA ARG A 24 8.70 9.08 -19.94
C ARG A 24 9.79 10.08 -20.25
N ARG A 25 11.02 9.85 -19.80
CA ARG A 25 12.31 10.15 -20.47
C ARG A 25 13.40 10.35 -19.41
N THR A 26 14.15 9.29 -19.11
CA THR A 26 15.63 9.27 -19.12
C THR A 26 16.07 7.93 -18.57
N ALA A 27 16.73 7.15 -19.42
CA ALA A 27 17.52 6.02 -19.02
C ALA A 27 18.72 6.50 -18.18
N ASN A 28 19.08 5.67 -17.20
CA ASN A 28 20.32 5.68 -16.42
C ASN A 28 20.39 6.67 -15.24
N HIS A 29 20.69 6.10 -14.07
CA HIS A 29 20.91 6.70 -12.74
C HIS A 29 19.67 7.16 -11.96
N LEU A 30 19.13 6.25 -11.13
CA LEU A 30 18.37 6.63 -9.94
C LEU A 30 19.34 6.70 -8.76
N THR A 31 19.95 7.87 -8.56
CA THR A 31 20.47 8.29 -7.26
C THR A 31 19.27 8.84 -6.50
N GLY A 32 18.90 8.23 -5.37
CA GLY A 32 17.76 8.67 -4.56
C GLY A 32 17.96 10.11 -4.08
N CYS A 33 17.19 11.04 -4.63
CA CYS A 33 17.05 12.38 -4.08
C CYS A 33 15.87 12.39 -3.11
N VAL A 34 16.11 12.77 -1.85
CA VAL A 34 15.04 13.08 -0.89
C VAL A 34 14.54 14.49 -1.22
N TYR A 35 13.37 14.60 -1.82
CA TYR A 35 12.69 15.87 -2.02
C TYR A 35 11.91 16.22 -0.74
N LEU A 36 12.40 17.20 0.02
CA LEU A 36 11.63 17.81 1.10
C LEU A 36 10.80 18.95 0.50
N TRP A 37 9.48 18.78 0.41
CA TRP A 37 8.58 19.89 0.15
C TRP A 37 8.38 20.68 1.44
N GLY A 38 8.98 21.86 1.51
CA GLY A 38 8.61 22.91 2.45
C GLY A 38 7.89 24.02 1.70
N VAL A 39 6.58 24.16 1.90
CA VAL A 39 5.86 25.38 1.52
C VAL A 39 6.16 26.45 2.58
N ALA A 40 7.10 27.34 2.28
CA ALA A 40 7.16 28.64 2.93
C ALA A 40 6.51 29.66 1.97
N PRO A 41 5.56 30.48 2.45
CA PRO A 41 4.99 31.55 1.63
C PRO A 41 6.06 32.64 1.54
N THR A 42 6.37 33.03 0.30
CA THR A 42 7.31 34.08 -0.12
C THR A 42 8.75 33.65 -0.41
N ILE A 43 9.20 34.09 -1.58
CA ILE A 43 10.55 34.06 -2.18
C ILE A 43 10.79 32.89 -3.16
N ASN A 44 10.57 33.20 -4.44
CA ASN A 44 11.12 32.51 -5.60
C ASN A 44 12.65 32.58 -5.57
N GLN A 45 13.34 31.48 -5.25
CA GLN A 45 14.64 31.09 -5.84
C GLN A 45 15.05 29.68 -5.36
N ILE A 46 15.43 28.82 -6.30
CA ILE A 46 16.01 27.49 -6.04
C ILE A 46 17.52 27.65 -6.01
N THR A 47 18.16 27.42 -4.86
CA THR A 47 19.60 27.16 -4.78
C THR A 47 19.82 25.78 -4.17
N GLY A 48 20.21 24.81 -5.00
CA GLY A 48 20.62 23.49 -4.55
C GLY A 48 22.10 23.49 -4.17
N VAL A 49 22.43 22.89 -3.03
CA VAL A 49 23.81 22.56 -2.65
C VAL A 49 23.93 21.04 -2.72
N CYS A 50 24.71 20.53 -3.68
CA CYS A 50 25.14 19.13 -3.69
C CYS A 50 26.45 19.02 -2.90
N SER A 51 26.43 18.33 -1.77
CA SER A 51 27.67 17.91 -1.09
C SER A 51 27.92 16.45 -1.42
N SER A 52 29.01 16.19 -2.14
CA SER A 52 29.45 14.87 -2.56
C SER A 52 30.66 14.42 -1.73
N THR A 53 30.48 13.37 -0.93
CA THR A 53 31.56 12.43 -0.59
C THR A 53 30.97 11.08 -0.21
N VAL A 54 31.07 10.10 -1.12
CA VAL A 54 30.99 8.67 -0.79
C VAL A 54 32.31 8.06 -1.22
N THR A 55 33.09 7.58 -0.26
CA THR A 55 34.34 6.86 -0.50
C THR A 55 34.15 5.36 -0.26
N SER A 56 34.45 4.61 -1.33
CA SER A 56 34.97 3.24 -1.38
C SER A 56 34.00 2.04 -1.23
N PRO A 57 34.19 0.95 -2.02
CA PRO A 57 33.23 -0.13 -2.18
C PRO A 57 33.54 -1.32 -1.28
N GLN A 58 32.56 -1.76 -0.49
CA GLN A 58 32.54 -3.11 0.08
C GLN A 58 31.14 -3.70 -0.08
N SER A 59 31.12 -4.91 -0.64
CA SER A 59 30.03 -5.89 -0.65
C SER A 59 28.68 -5.44 -1.23
N ALA A 60 28.50 -5.78 -2.51
CA ALA A 60 27.19 -6.07 -3.09
C ALA A 60 26.54 -7.26 -2.35
N GLN A 61 25.80 -6.96 -1.27
CA GLN A 61 24.78 -7.80 -0.61
C GLN A 61 24.11 -6.95 0.47
N ASP A 62 23.50 -5.85 0.05
CA ASP A 62 22.54 -5.16 0.91
C ASP A 62 21.26 -5.97 0.80
N GLY A 63 20.96 -6.74 1.85
CA GLY A 63 19.70 -7.45 1.96
C GLY A 63 18.58 -6.45 1.74
N LEU A 64 17.56 -6.82 0.97
CA LEU A 64 16.31 -6.07 0.95
C LEU A 64 15.87 -5.94 2.40
N GLU A 65 15.99 -4.74 2.97
CA GLU A 65 15.48 -4.43 4.30
C GLU A 65 14.05 -4.95 4.36
N GLU A 66 13.83 -6.00 5.15
CA GLU A 66 12.49 -6.55 5.32
C GLU A 66 11.62 -5.42 5.86
N THR A 67 10.45 -5.23 5.27
CA THR A 67 9.48 -4.26 5.78
C THR A 67 8.27 -5.00 6.29
N MET A 68 7.58 -4.39 7.25
CA MET A 68 6.28 -4.88 7.71
C MET A 68 5.21 -3.85 7.37
N VAL A 69 3.99 -4.32 7.13
CA VAL A 69 2.83 -3.46 6.88
C VAL A 69 1.80 -3.63 7.99
N ARG A 70 1.27 -2.51 8.46
CA ARG A 70 0.14 -2.42 9.37
C ARG A 70 -1.04 -1.81 8.63
N ILE A 71 -2.17 -2.50 8.68
CA ILE A 71 -3.44 -2.08 8.07
C ILE A 71 -4.45 -1.87 9.21
N GLU A 72 -4.85 -0.62 9.41
CA GLU A 72 -5.94 -0.27 10.31
C GLU A 72 -7.22 -0.04 9.51
N MET A 73 -8.33 -0.60 9.97
CA MET A 73 -9.62 -0.52 9.30
C MET A 73 -10.72 -0.12 10.29
N GLU A 74 -11.71 0.64 9.83
CA GLU A 74 -12.88 1.03 10.62
C GLU A 74 -14.17 0.68 9.85
N ASP A 75 -15.12 0.03 10.51
CA ASP A 75 -16.45 -0.21 9.96
C ASP A 75 -17.44 0.93 10.29
N TRP A 76 -18.65 0.87 9.72
CA TRP A 76 -19.66 1.91 9.92
C TRP A 76 -20.30 1.91 11.31
N SER A 77 -20.07 0.88 12.13
CA SER A 77 -20.43 0.87 13.56
C SER A 77 -19.40 1.57 14.44
N GLY A 78 -18.24 1.95 13.87
CA GLY A 78 -17.12 2.55 14.58
C GLY A 78 -16.18 1.52 15.20
N LYS A 79 -16.38 0.22 14.94
CA LYS A 79 -15.44 -0.81 15.38
C LYS A 79 -14.21 -0.78 14.48
N ARG A 80 -13.05 -0.94 15.12
CA ARG A 80 -11.73 -0.91 14.47
C ARG A 80 -11.13 -2.29 14.44
N TYR A 81 -10.36 -2.55 13.39
CA TYR A 81 -9.67 -3.81 13.13
C TYR A 81 -8.24 -3.54 12.72
N LEU A 82 -7.38 -4.52 13.00
CA LEU A 82 -5.96 -4.50 12.74
C LEU A 82 -5.57 -5.76 11.97
N ALA A 83 -4.86 -5.58 10.87
CA ALA A 83 -4.09 -6.62 10.20
C ALA A 83 -2.64 -6.16 10.12
N THR A 84 -1.71 -7.02 10.54
CA THR A 84 -0.27 -6.77 10.48
C THR A 84 0.38 -7.91 9.75
N TYR A 85 1.32 -7.62 8.86
CA TYR A 85 2.12 -8.62 8.15
C TYR A 85 3.58 -8.29 8.38
N ASP A 86 4.30 -9.21 9.00
CA ASP A 86 5.71 -9.02 9.39
C ASP A 86 6.65 -8.95 8.19
N HIS A 87 6.26 -9.56 7.07
CA HIS A 87 6.98 -9.49 5.81
C HIS A 87 6.09 -8.87 4.74
N PHE A 88 6.51 -7.73 4.22
CA PHE A 88 5.86 -6.98 3.17
C PHE A 88 6.92 -6.45 2.22
N ARG A 89 6.70 -6.64 0.92
CA ARG A 89 7.55 -6.09 -0.13
C ARG A 89 6.75 -5.99 -1.43
N VAL A 90 7.08 -5.01 -2.25
CA VAL A 90 6.53 -4.85 -3.59
C VAL A 90 7.70 -4.83 -4.56
N ASP A 91 7.64 -5.66 -5.60
CA ASP A 91 8.68 -5.70 -6.62
C ASP A 91 8.68 -4.44 -7.50
N GLY A 92 9.68 -4.32 -8.38
CA GLY A 92 9.79 -3.23 -9.32
C GLY A 92 8.80 -3.31 -10.49
N ALA A 93 8.84 -2.28 -11.34
CA ALA A 93 7.97 -2.18 -12.51
C ALA A 93 8.20 -3.30 -13.55
N ARG A 94 9.40 -3.90 -13.61
CA ARG A 94 9.72 -5.00 -14.53
C ARG A 94 8.99 -6.29 -14.14
N GLU A 95 8.78 -6.47 -12.85
CA GLU A 95 8.04 -7.57 -12.24
C GLU A 95 6.59 -7.17 -11.92
N ASN A 96 6.08 -6.14 -12.61
CA ASN A 96 4.68 -5.68 -12.51
C ASN A 96 4.24 -5.33 -11.08
N PHE A 97 5.16 -4.84 -10.24
CA PHE A 97 4.87 -4.49 -8.85
C PHE A 97 4.28 -5.65 -8.05
N THR A 98 4.79 -6.86 -8.25
CA THR A 98 4.31 -8.07 -7.57
C THR A 98 4.40 -7.93 -6.05
N LEU A 99 3.32 -8.31 -5.37
CA LEU A 99 3.22 -8.29 -3.91
C LEU A 99 3.91 -9.50 -3.30
N HIS A 100 4.63 -9.27 -2.21
CA HIS A 100 5.10 -10.32 -1.30
C HIS A 100 4.61 -9.95 0.10
N ILE A 101 3.78 -10.80 0.70
CA ILE A 101 3.14 -10.52 1.98
C ILE A 101 2.97 -11.81 2.81
N SER A 102 3.49 -11.83 4.04
CA SER A 102 3.33 -12.97 4.96
C SER A 102 3.55 -12.59 6.42
N GLY A 103 3.37 -13.55 7.34
CA GLY A 103 3.49 -13.31 8.77
C GLY A 103 2.29 -12.55 9.35
N TYR A 104 1.07 -12.93 8.96
CA TYR A 104 -0.15 -12.28 9.43
C TYR A 104 -0.33 -12.39 10.95
N SER A 105 -0.72 -11.27 11.56
CA SER A 105 -1.25 -11.19 12.91
C SER A 105 -2.30 -10.07 13.02
N GLY A 106 -3.27 -10.22 13.92
CA GLY A 106 -4.31 -9.21 14.15
C GLY A 106 -5.71 -9.80 14.33
N ASP A 107 -6.70 -8.93 14.45
CA ASP A 107 -8.11 -9.26 14.73
C ASP A 107 -9.05 -9.05 13.53
N ALA A 108 -8.51 -8.61 12.39
CA ALA A 108 -9.28 -8.43 11.15
C ALA A 108 -9.61 -9.75 10.42
N GLY A 109 -8.85 -10.82 10.69
CA GLY A 109 -8.77 -12.01 9.84
C GLY A 109 -7.90 -11.75 8.60
N ASP A 110 -7.23 -12.80 8.10
CA ASP A 110 -6.31 -12.68 6.96
C ASP A 110 -7.09 -12.77 5.63
N SER A 111 -7.45 -11.61 5.07
CA SER A 111 -8.05 -11.51 3.73
C SER A 111 -7.00 -11.33 2.62
N MET A 112 -5.71 -11.18 2.94
CA MET A 112 -4.66 -11.10 1.90
C MET A 112 -4.20 -12.50 1.49
N ASN A 113 -4.10 -13.43 2.44
CA ASN A 113 -3.62 -14.79 2.21
C ASN A 113 -4.64 -15.81 2.71
N SER A 114 -5.87 -15.71 2.24
CA SER A 114 -6.94 -16.60 2.67
C SER A 114 -6.92 -17.92 1.90
N VAL A 115 -7.69 -18.90 2.39
CA VAL A 115 -7.86 -20.20 1.69
C VAL A 115 -8.63 -20.10 0.38
N TRP A 116 -9.37 -19.01 0.15
CA TRP A 116 -10.18 -18.83 -1.05
C TRP A 116 -9.49 -17.95 -2.08
N GLU A 117 -8.69 -16.98 -1.62
CA GLU A 117 -7.94 -16.10 -2.49
C GLU A 117 -6.60 -15.73 -1.84
N ASN A 118 -5.54 -15.84 -2.64
CA ASN A 118 -4.20 -15.46 -2.23
C ASN A 118 -3.71 -14.28 -3.05
N HIS A 119 -3.40 -13.19 -2.36
CA HIS A 119 -2.85 -11.97 -2.95
C HIS A 119 -1.32 -11.98 -2.95
N ASP A 120 -0.68 -12.80 -2.09
CA ASP A 120 0.77 -13.00 -2.12
C ASP A 120 1.24 -13.58 -3.47
N GLY A 121 2.31 -13.00 -4.01
CA GLY A 121 2.87 -13.34 -5.31
C GLY A 121 2.11 -12.80 -6.52
N MET A 122 1.02 -12.04 -6.32
CA MET A 122 0.23 -11.50 -7.42
C MET A 122 0.81 -10.18 -7.96
N PRO A 123 0.85 -9.99 -9.28
CA PRO A 123 1.20 -8.70 -9.89
C PRO A 123 0.10 -7.67 -9.69
N PHE A 124 0.45 -6.40 -9.78
CA PHE A 124 -0.52 -5.31 -9.64
C PHE A 124 -1.30 -5.10 -10.94
N SER A 125 -2.62 -5.09 -10.84
CA SER A 125 -3.55 -4.93 -11.96
C SER A 125 -4.31 -3.61 -11.86
N THR A 126 -4.46 -2.95 -13.00
CA THR A 126 -5.22 -1.70 -13.16
C THR A 126 -6.25 -1.88 -14.27
N LYS A 127 -7.21 -0.95 -14.39
CA LYS A 127 -8.23 -1.01 -15.44
C LYS A 127 -7.65 -1.08 -16.86
N ASP A 128 -6.49 -0.47 -17.08
CA ASP A 128 -5.79 -0.38 -18.35
C ASP A 128 -4.68 -1.44 -18.52
N ARG A 129 -4.37 -2.19 -17.45
CA ARG A 129 -3.34 -3.23 -17.47
C ARG A 129 -3.80 -4.44 -16.66
N ASP A 130 -4.24 -5.44 -17.40
CA ASP A 130 -4.68 -6.71 -16.83
C ASP A 130 -3.50 -7.65 -16.59
N ASN A 131 -3.14 -7.82 -15.33
CA ASN A 131 -2.17 -8.82 -14.88
C ASN A 131 -2.82 -9.81 -13.91
N ASP A 132 -4.15 -9.83 -13.78
CA ASP A 132 -4.80 -10.64 -12.75
C ASP A 132 -4.81 -12.13 -13.12
N GLY A 133 -5.23 -12.97 -12.17
CA GLY A 133 -5.24 -14.42 -12.32
C GLY A 133 -6.40 -14.96 -13.15
N ARG A 134 -7.32 -14.10 -13.62
CA ARG A 134 -8.45 -14.52 -14.44
C ARG A 134 -8.08 -14.57 -15.91
N TYR A 135 -8.76 -15.46 -16.64
CA TYR A 135 -8.48 -15.69 -18.06
C TYR A 135 -9.47 -14.98 -19.00
N TYR A 136 -10.72 -14.73 -18.59
CA TYR A 136 -11.79 -14.28 -19.49
C TYR A 136 -12.30 -12.86 -19.22
N ASP A 137 -11.87 -12.23 -18.14
CA ASP A 137 -12.35 -10.96 -17.62
C ASP A 137 -11.27 -10.30 -16.76
N SER A 138 -11.44 -9.01 -16.49
CA SER A 138 -10.51 -8.23 -15.66
C SER A 138 -11.18 -7.80 -14.36
N CYS A 139 -10.57 -8.16 -13.24
CA CYS A 139 -11.01 -7.82 -11.90
C CYS A 139 -10.94 -6.31 -11.65
N ALA A 140 -9.91 -5.64 -12.16
CA ALA A 140 -9.77 -4.19 -12.05
C ALA A 140 -10.88 -3.44 -12.79
N ALA A 141 -11.32 -3.98 -13.94
CA ALA A 141 -12.45 -3.44 -14.70
C ALA A 141 -13.79 -3.72 -14.00
N GLN A 142 -14.00 -4.93 -13.48
CA GLN A 142 -15.26 -5.35 -12.84
C GLN A 142 -15.49 -4.68 -11.48
N TYR A 143 -14.45 -4.59 -10.66
CA TYR A 143 -14.55 -4.16 -9.25
C TYR A 143 -13.98 -2.78 -8.98
N HIS A 144 -13.69 -2.02 -10.04
CA HIS A 144 -13.31 -0.61 -10.02
C HIS A 144 -12.22 -0.29 -9.00
N GLY A 145 -10.98 -0.46 -9.42
CA GLY A 145 -9.82 -0.12 -8.61
C GLY A 145 -8.57 -0.77 -9.16
N ALA A 146 -7.46 -0.56 -8.48
CA ALA A 146 -6.21 -1.21 -8.79
C ALA A 146 -5.73 -1.97 -7.56
N TRP A 147 -5.33 -3.23 -7.76
CA TRP A 147 -4.96 -4.12 -6.67
C TRP A 147 -4.12 -5.27 -7.18
N TRP A 148 -3.53 -6.02 -6.26
CA TRP A 148 -2.90 -7.31 -6.51
C TRP A 148 -3.97 -8.39 -6.66
N PHE A 149 -4.74 -8.34 -7.74
CA PHE A 149 -5.84 -9.28 -7.98
C PHE A 149 -5.32 -10.65 -8.43
N ASN A 150 -5.91 -11.73 -7.92
CA ASN A 150 -5.73 -13.10 -8.45
C ASN A 150 -7.02 -13.52 -9.17
N ASN A 151 -7.84 -14.42 -8.61
CA ASN A 151 -9.20 -14.67 -9.09
C ASN A 151 -10.19 -13.59 -8.55
N CYS A 152 -9.72 -12.35 -8.66
CA CYS A 152 -10.15 -11.12 -8.02
C CYS A 152 -9.65 -10.96 -6.59
N PHE A 153 -10.50 -10.98 -5.57
CA PHE A 153 -10.06 -10.60 -4.23
C PHE A 153 -10.87 -11.15 -3.07
N GLU A 154 -10.17 -11.28 -1.94
CA GLU A 154 -10.76 -11.20 -0.62
C GLU A 154 -10.47 -9.91 0.15
N ALA A 155 -9.41 -9.20 -0.23
CA ALA A 155 -9.13 -7.84 0.20
C ALA A 155 -9.06 -6.90 -1.01
N HIS A 156 -9.75 -5.77 -0.97
CA HIS A 156 -9.64 -4.73 -1.99
C HIS A 156 -9.80 -3.36 -1.33
N LEU A 157 -8.68 -2.76 -0.91
CA LEU A 157 -8.69 -1.52 -0.13
C LEU A 157 -8.74 -0.26 -0.99
N ASN A 158 -8.48 -0.40 -2.30
CA ASN A 158 -8.49 0.67 -3.30
C ASN A 158 -9.83 0.79 -4.07
N GLY A 159 -10.89 0.16 -3.56
CA GLY A 159 -12.21 0.25 -4.15
C GLY A 159 -12.88 1.59 -3.90
N LYS A 160 -14.06 1.76 -4.48
CA LYS A 160 -14.85 2.97 -4.36
C LYS A 160 -15.32 3.22 -2.93
N TYR A 161 -15.29 4.48 -2.51
CA TYR A 161 -15.83 4.85 -1.21
C TYR A 161 -17.37 4.91 -1.22
N TYR A 162 -18.02 4.05 -0.44
CA TYR A 162 -19.47 4.03 -0.28
C TYR A 162 -19.90 4.62 1.06
N THR A 163 -20.62 5.74 1.03
CA THR A 163 -21.18 6.33 2.25
C THR A 163 -22.19 5.37 2.90
N LYS A 164 -22.07 5.13 4.21
CA LYS A 164 -22.81 4.12 5.00
C LYS A 164 -22.50 2.66 4.65
N GLY A 165 -21.53 2.41 3.77
CA GLY A 165 -21.02 1.07 3.49
C GLY A 165 -21.90 0.20 2.58
N PHE A 166 -23.12 0.63 2.28
CA PHE A 166 -24.02 -0.13 1.41
C PHE A 166 -23.69 0.11 -0.06
N HIS A 167 -23.47 -0.99 -0.79
CA HIS A 167 -23.45 -0.97 -2.25
C HIS A 167 -24.88 -0.74 -2.78
N LYS A 168 -24.99 -0.32 -4.05
CA LYS A 168 -26.31 -0.10 -4.68
C LYS A 168 -27.06 -1.42 -4.87
N ASP A 169 -26.31 -2.46 -5.24
CA ASP A 169 -26.82 -3.82 -5.45
C ASP A 169 -26.09 -4.79 -4.50
N TYR A 170 -26.81 -5.80 -4.02
CA TYR A 170 -26.26 -6.79 -3.08
C TYR A 170 -25.03 -7.54 -3.63
N PHE A 171 -24.96 -7.73 -4.94
CA PHE A 171 -23.85 -8.43 -5.62
C PHE A 171 -22.69 -7.50 -5.99
N GLN A 172 -22.85 -6.19 -5.84
CA GLN A 172 -21.80 -5.23 -6.15
C GLN A 172 -20.80 -5.21 -4.99
N ARG A 173 -19.52 -5.44 -5.29
CA ARG A 173 -18.43 -5.55 -4.31
C ARG A 173 -17.25 -4.64 -4.66
N ASP A 174 -17.51 -3.53 -5.34
CA ASP A 174 -16.49 -2.61 -5.84
C ASP A 174 -16.09 -1.52 -4.83
N GLY A 175 -16.30 -1.78 -3.54
CA GLY A 175 -15.96 -0.85 -2.45
C GLY A 175 -14.64 -1.18 -1.77
N ILE A 176 -14.36 -0.50 -0.66
CA ILE A 176 -13.26 -0.84 0.25
C ILE A 176 -13.62 -2.13 1.01
N GLN A 177 -13.08 -3.27 0.59
CA GLN A 177 -13.45 -4.60 1.08
C GLN A 177 -12.35 -5.30 1.88
N TRP A 178 -12.78 -6.01 2.92
CA TRP A 178 -11.99 -6.98 3.67
C TRP A 178 -12.94 -8.10 4.14
N ASN A 179 -12.95 -9.22 3.42
CA ASN A 179 -14.05 -10.18 3.49
C ASN A 179 -14.20 -10.86 4.85
N THR A 180 -13.12 -11.04 5.59
CA THR A 180 -13.16 -11.61 6.95
C THR A 180 -13.87 -10.69 7.95
N ILE A 181 -13.99 -9.39 7.65
CA ILE A 181 -14.81 -8.44 8.41
C ILE A 181 -16.21 -8.37 7.80
N HIS A 182 -16.31 -7.93 6.54
CA HIS A 182 -17.57 -7.76 5.82
C HIS A 182 -17.41 -8.11 4.33
N MET A 183 -18.15 -9.12 3.87
CA MET A 183 -18.11 -9.57 2.48
C MET A 183 -18.95 -8.71 1.52
N TYR A 184 -20.03 -8.10 2.02
CA TYR A 184 -21.07 -7.43 1.22
C TYR A 184 -21.29 -5.96 1.63
N SER A 185 -20.37 -5.37 2.39
CA SER A 185 -20.42 -3.96 2.72
C SER A 185 -19.02 -3.37 2.75
N SER A 186 -18.93 -2.09 2.42
CA SER A 186 -17.68 -1.36 2.36
C SER A 186 -17.30 -0.79 3.72
N LEU A 187 -16.00 -0.89 4.04
CA LEU A 187 -15.40 -0.26 5.20
C LEU A 187 -15.54 1.26 5.14
N LYS A 188 -15.56 1.89 6.31
CA LYS A 188 -15.65 3.35 6.46
C LYS A 188 -14.27 4.01 6.30
N GLY A 189 -13.20 3.32 6.65
CA GLY A 189 -11.87 3.86 6.53
C GLY A 189 -10.83 2.76 6.57
N VAL A 190 -9.71 3.02 5.89
CA VAL A 190 -8.54 2.15 5.90
C VAL A 190 -7.28 3.00 5.87
N GLN A 191 -6.24 2.56 6.57
CA GLN A 191 -4.92 3.15 6.54
C GLN A 191 -3.86 2.05 6.50
N MET A 192 -3.00 2.08 5.47
CA MET A 192 -1.85 1.21 5.34
C MET A 192 -0.58 1.97 5.72
N MET A 193 0.23 1.39 6.60
CA MET A 193 1.47 1.98 7.12
C MET A 193 2.59 0.97 7.02
N VAL A 194 3.67 1.34 6.34
CA VAL A 194 4.84 0.48 6.13
C VAL A 194 5.99 0.98 7.00
N LYS A 195 6.72 0.07 7.62
CA LYS A 195 7.95 0.39 8.36
C LYS A 195 8.99 -0.72 8.18
N PRO A 196 10.29 -0.44 8.39
CA PRO A 196 11.30 -1.49 8.46
C PRO A 196 10.94 -2.54 9.52
N ALA A 197 11.10 -3.81 9.18
CA ALA A 197 11.04 -4.91 10.12
C ALA A 197 12.26 -4.82 11.05
N LYS A 198 12.09 -5.22 12.31
CA LYS A 198 13.23 -5.24 13.24
C LYS A 198 14.13 -6.40 12.84
N SER A 199 15.40 -6.12 12.53
CA SER A 199 16.42 -7.15 12.41
C SER A 199 16.47 -7.95 13.71
N ALA A 200 16.39 -9.28 13.62
CA ALA A 200 16.45 -10.20 14.74
C ALA A 200 17.82 -10.20 15.43
#